data_AF-A0A3N5ZPW8-F1
#
_entry.id   AF-A0A3N5ZPW8-F1
#
_cell.length_a   1.000
_cell.length_b   1.000
_cell.length_c   1.000
_cell.angle_alpha   90.00
_cell.angle_beta   90.00
_cell.angle_gamma   90.00
#
_symmetry.space_group_name_H-M   'P 1'
#
loop_
_entity.id
_entity.type
_entity.pdbx_description
1 polymer ?
#
loop_
_entity_poly.entity_id
_entity_poly.type
_entity_poly.pdbx_seq_one_letter_code
_entity_poly.pdbx_strand_id
1 'polypeptide(L)'
;MPSASDTRSAAAIAVRDLDVGYGSLVVQRDLHFDVPRGSIFIIMGGSGCGKSSVLRVMIGLLPPLRGEVLVGGASLWQADGAARDAITRRVGVLYQAGALWSAMTLAENVELPLAQFTELTAGQRREMAALKLALVGLAGFEDFYPAQLSGGMQKRAGLARAMALDPDILFLDEPTTGL
;
A
#
# COMPACT_ATOMS: atom_id res chain seq x y z
N MET A 1 -24.44 8.22 -33.86
CA MET A 1 -24.25 8.48 -32.42
C MET A 1 -23.62 7.23 -31.82
N PRO A 2 -22.41 7.30 -31.24
CA PRO A 2 -21.86 6.15 -30.54
C PRO A 2 -22.57 5.99 -29.18
N SER A 3 -22.90 4.75 -28.84
CA SER A 3 -23.59 4.36 -27.61
C SER A 3 -22.71 4.59 -26.38
N ALA A 4 -23.32 5.10 -25.31
CA ALA A 4 -22.70 5.45 -24.04
C ALA A 4 -22.33 4.22 -23.17
N SER A 5 -21.59 3.24 -23.72
CA SER A 5 -21.32 1.97 -23.02
C SER A 5 -19.88 1.47 -23.03
N ASP A 6 -18.87 2.31 -23.38
CA ASP A 6 -17.50 1.78 -23.50
C ASP A 6 -16.38 2.69 -22.94
N THR A 7 -16.70 3.45 -21.90
CA THR A 7 -15.68 4.09 -21.03
C THR A 7 -15.76 3.49 -19.63
N ARG A 8 -15.63 2.16 -19.51
CA ARG A 8 -15.22 1.60 -18.20
C ARG A 8 -13.81 2.10 -17.95
N SER A 9 -13.70 3.18 -17.18
CA SER A 9 -12.46 3.54 -16.49
C SER A 9 -11.93 2.24 -15.85
N ALA A 10 -10.82 1.72 -16.37
CA ALA A 10 -10.28 0.44 -15.91
C ALA A 10 -10.01 0.52 -14.40
N ALA A 11 -10.70 -0.32 -13.62
CA ALA A 11 -10.57 -0.32 -12.17
C ALA A 11 -9.10 -0.44 -11.74
N ALA A 12 -8.71 0.32 -10.72
CA ALA A 12 -7.38 0.19 -10.11
C ALA A 12 -7.28 -1.15 -9.37
N ILE A 13 -8.36 -1.52 -8.67
CA ILE A 13 -8.50 -2.82 -8.00
C ILE A 13 -9.86 -3.40 -8.38
N ALA A 14 -9.88 -4.68 -8.74
CA ALA A 14 -11.11 -5.44 -8.90
C ALA A 14 -11.08 -6.66 -7.97
N VAL A 15 -12.14 -6.82 -7.19
CA VAL A 15 -12.36 -7.95 -6.29
C VAL A 15 -13.55 -8.77 -6.80
N ARG A 16 -13.37 -10.08 -6.96
CA ARG A 16 -14.37 -10.98 -7.54
C ARG A 16 -14.52 -12.23 -6.67
N ASP A 17 -15.76 -12.50 -6.26
CA ASP A 17 -16.19 -13.69 -5.51
C ASP A 17 -15.25 -14.05 -4.34
N LEU A 18 -14.79 -13.03 -3.62
CA LEU A 18 -13.69 -13.15 -2.68
C LEU A 18 -14.18 -13.62 -1.30
N ASP A 19 -13.66 -14.76 -0.87
CA ASP A 19 -13.76 -15.24 0.51
C ASP A 19 -12.41 -15.04 1.23
N VAL A 20 -12.46 -14.46 2.43
CA VAL A 20 -11.27 -14.17 3.25
C VAL A 20 -11.37 -14.91 4.58
N GLY A 21 -10.29 -15.57 4.98
CA GLY A 21 -10.27 -16.30 6.24
C GLY A 21 -8.92 -16.93 6.57
N TYR A 22 -8.93 -17.74 7.63
CA TYR A 22 -7.74 -18.40 8.16
C TYR A 22 -8.05 -19.90 8.33
N GLY A 23 -7.39 -20.74 7.52
CA GLY A 23 -7.71 -22.17 7.48
C GLY A 23 -9.17 -22.38 7.08
N SER A 24 -9.95 -23.07 7.92
CA SER A 24 -11.38 -23.29 7.71
C SER A 24 -12.29 -22.15 8.21
N LEU A 25 -11.74 -21.19 8.95
CA LEU A 25 -12.52 -20.07 9.47
C LEU A 25 -12.69 -18.99 8.39
N VAL A 26 -13.93 -18.80 7.93
CA VAL A 26 -14.27 -17.72 7.00
C VAL A 26 -14.65 -16.46 7.77
N VAL A 27 -13.94 -15.37 7.50
CA VAL A 27 -14.10 -14.05 8.15
C VAL A 27 -14.96 -13.11 7.30
N GLN A 28 -14.78 -13.13 5.98
CA GLN A 28 -15.58 -12.38 5.00
C GLN A 28 -15.96 -13.30 3.85
N ARG A 29 -17.16 -13.12 3.30
CA ARG A 29 -17.73 -13.98 2.26
C ARG A 29 -18.23 -13.14 1.09
N ASP A 30 -18.05 -13.67 -0.11
CA ASP A 30 -18.69 -13.19 -1.33
C ASP A 30 -18.47 -11.68 -1.58
N LEU A 31 -17.24 -11.21 -1.37
CA LEU A 31 -16.90 -9.82 -1.64
C LEU A 31 -16.75 -9.61 -3.15
N HIS A 32 -17.51 -8.65 -3.69
CA HIS A 32 -17.47 -8.28 -5.10
C HIS A 32 -17.56 -6.75 -5.27
N PHE A 33 -16.46 -6.10 -5.62
CA PHE A 33 -16.42 -4.65 -5.83
C PHE A 33 -15.27 -4.19 -6.73
N ASP A 34 -15.39 -2.97 -7.23
CA ASP A 34 -14.37 -2.27 -8.01
C ASP A 34 -13.94 -0.98 -7.33
N VAL A 35 -12.63 -0.72 -7.36
CA VAL A 35 -12.04 0.55 -6.92
C VAL A 35 -11.60 1.32 -8.18
N PRO A 36 -12.27 2.42 -8.54
CA PRO A 36 -11.87 3.24 -9.68
C PRO A 36 -10.49 3.88 -9.48
N ARG A 37 -9.76 4.09 -10.58
CA ARG A 37 -8.52 4.88 -10.55
C ARG A 37 -8.80 6.32 -10.11
N GLY A 38 -7.88 6.89 -9.33
CA GLY A 38 -7.99 8.27 -8.83
C GLY A 38 -9.08 8.48 -7.78
N SER A 39 -9.61 7.41 -7.19
CA SER A 39 -10.63 7.47 -6.14
C SER A 39 -10.04 7.19 -4.76
N ILE A 40 -10.73 7.68 -3.72
CA ILE A 40 -10.52 7.22 -2.35
C ILE A 40 -11.61 6.20 -2.03
N PHE A 41 -11.19 4.97 -1.75
CA PHE A 41 -12.09 3.88 -1.38
C PHE A 41 -11.90 3.52 0.10
N ILE A 42 -13.00 3.41 0.82
CA ILE A 42 -12.98 3.22 2.28
C ILE A 42 -13.73 1.94 2.63
N ILE A 43 -13.05 1.01 3.32
CA ILE A 43 -13.66 -0.17 3.92
C ILE A 43 -13.97 0.16 5.39
N MET A 44 -15.26 0.26 5.73
CA MET A 44 -15.73 0.56 7.07
C MET A 44 -16.46 -0.62 7.71
N GLY A 45 -16.45 -0.70 9.04
CA GLY A 45 -17.11 -1.75 9.80
C GLY A 45 -16.58 -1.85 11.23
N GLY A 46 -17.31 -2.54 12.11
CA GLY A 46 -16.97 -2.70 13.53
C GLY A 46 -15.60 -3.36 13.77
N SER A 47 -15.08 -3.26 14.99
CA SER A 47 -13.84 -3.97 15.35
C SER A 47 -14.02 -5.49 15.17
N GLY A 48 -12.99 -6.17 14.67
CA GLY A 48 -13.03 -7.62 14.44
C GLY A 48 -13.81 -8.10 13.21
N CYS A 49 -14.46 -7.21 12.44
CA CYS A 49 -15.21 -7.64 11.24
C CYS A 49 -14.32 -8.08 10.06
N GLY A 50 -12.99 -8.09 10.19
CA GLY A 50 -12.11 -8.61 9.14
C GLY A 50 -11.60 -7.61 8.10
N LYS A 51 -11.74 -6.30 8.31
CA LYS A 51 -11.20 -5.25 7.42
C LYS A 51 -9.72 -5.43 7.12
N SER A 52 -8.89 -5.59 8.16
CA SER A 52 -7.45 -5.80 8.01
C SER A 52 -7.14 -7.14 7.33
N SER A 53 -7.99 -8.16 7.48
CA SER A 53 -7.85 -9.42 6.74
C SER A 53 -8.11 -9.20 5.24
N VAL A 54 -9.17 -8.46 4.87
CA VAL A 54 -9.44 -8.09 3.48
C VAL A 54 -8.27 -7.30 2.89
N LEU A 55 -7.78 -6.30 3.63
CA LEU A 55 -6.65 -5.49 3.20
C LEU A 55 -5.40 -6.35 2.98
N ARG A 56 -5.08 -7.29 3.90
CA ARG A 56 -3.98 -8.26 3.75
C ARG A 56 -4.10 -9.14 2.51
N VAL A 57 -5.30 -9.58 2.16
CA VAL A 57 -5.53 -10.34 0.91
C VAL A 57 -5.27 -9.46 -0.31
N MET A 58 -5.75 -8.22 -0.28
CA MET A 58 -5.60 -7.29 -1.39
C MET A 58 -4.14 -6.89 -1.65
N ILE A 59 -3.30 -6.83 -0.61
CA ILE A 59 -1.87 -6.52 -0.73
C ILE A 59 -0.98 -7.76 -0.87
N GLY A 60 -1.56 -8.96 -1.02
CA GLY A 60 -0.79 -10.18 -1.28
C GLY A 60 -0.14 -10.84 -0.06
N LEU A 61 -0.54 -10.48 1.17
CA LEU A 61 0.00 -11.03 2.43
C LEU A 61 -0.77 -12.24 2.98
N LEU A 62 -2.04 -12.41 2.59
CA LEU A 62 -2.88 -13.52 3.02
C LEU A 62 -3.58 -14.12 1.79
N PRO A 63 -3.35 -15.39 1.41
CA PRO A 63 -4.05 -15.97 0.27
C PRO A 63 -5.56 -15.97 0.49
N PRO A 64 -6.37 -15.67 -0.56
CA PRO A 64 -7.81 -15.80 -0.48
C PRO A 64 -8.19 -17.27 -0.28
N LEU A 65 -9.31 -17.52 0.41
CA LEU A 65 -9.88 -18.88 0.47
C LEU A 65 -10.54 -19.26 -0.86
N ARG A 66 -11.11 -18.26 -1.53
CA ARG A 66 -11.77 -18.35 -2.84
C ARG A 66 -11.76 -16.97 -3.49
N GLY A 67 -11.83 -16.94 -4.82
CA GLY A 67 -11.95 -15.71 -5.60
C GLY A 67 -10.60 -15.10 -5.92
N GLU A 68 -10.63 -13.87 -6.42
CA GLU A 68 -9.42 -13.19 -6.86
C GLU A 68 -9.43 -11.68 -6.58
N VAL A 69 -8.22 -11.15 -6.47
CA VAL A 69 -7.95 -9.70 -6.41
C VAL A 69 -7.04 -9.34 -7.57
N LEU A 70 -7.50 -8.43 -8.41
CA LEU A 70 -6.80 -7.92 -9.58
C LEU A 70 -6.34 -6.50 -9.31
N VAL A 71 -5.04 -6.24 -9.45
CA VAL A 71 -4.43 -4.91 -9.36
C VAL A 71 -4.05 -4.47 -10.77
N GLY A 72 -4.71 -3.43 -11.28
CA GLY A 72 -4.53 -2.98 -12.67
C GLY A 72 -4.81 -4.07 -13.70
N GLY A 73 -5.71 -5.01 -13.39
CA GLY A 73 -6.07 -6.14 -14.24
C GLY A 73 -5.23 -7.41 -14.06
N ALA A 74 -4.19 -7.40 -13.21
CA ALA A 74 -3.33 -8.56 -12.96
C ALA A 74 -3.55 -9.14 -11.56
N SER A 75 -3.60 -10.47 -11.44
CA SER A 75 -3.78 -11.16 -10.15
C SER A 75 -2.44 -11.33 -9.42
N LEU A 76 -2.35 -10.82 -8.19
CA LEU A 76 -1.18 -11.02 -7.31
C LEU A 76 -0.95 -12.49 -6.94
N TRP A 77 -2.01 -13.30 -6.95
CA TRP A 77 -1.99 -14.69 -6.50
C TRP A 77 -1.68 -15.68 -7.63
N GLN A 78 -1.88 -15.27 -8.88
CA GLN A 78 -1.56 -16.08 -10.07
C GLN A 78 -0.22 -15.66 -10.70
N ALA A 79 0.26 -14.44 -10.42
CA ALA A 79 1.56 -13.98 -10.91
C ALA A 79 2.72 -14.56 -10.09
N ASP A 80 3.83 -14.85 -10.77
CA ASP A 80 5.09 -15.31 -10.20
C ASP A 80 6.28 -14.44 -10.63
N GLY A 81 7.40 -14.58 -9.90
CA GLY A 81 8.67 -13.90 -10.18
C GLY A 81 8.53 -12.41 -10.54
N ALA A 82 9.06 -12.05 -11.71
CA ALA A 82 9.08 -10.67 -12.19
C ALA A 82 7.68 -10.06 -12.40
N ALA A 83 6.66 -10.86 -12.73
CA ALA A 83 5.30 -10.36 -12.91
C ALA A 83 4.70 -9.93 -11.57
N ARG A 84 4.90 -10.74 -10.52
CA ARG A 84 4.46 -10.39 -9.15
C ARG A 84 5.22 -9.18 -8.60
N ASP A 85 6.52 -9.09 -8.87
CA ASP A 85 7.34 -7.94 -8.47
C ASP A 85 6.85 -6.65 -9.13
N ALA A 86 6.53 -6.69 -10.42
CA ALA A 86 6.01 -5.54 -11.14
C ALA A 86 4.67 -5.04 -10.57
N ILE A 87 3.78 -5.94 -10.13
CA ILE A 87 2.53 -5.55 -9.47
C ILE A 87 2.83 -4.97 -8.09
N THR A 88 3.70 -5.61 -7.29
CA THR A 88 4.00 -5.20 -5.93
C THR A 88 4.63 -3.80 -5.89
N ARG A 89 5.49 -3.46 -6.86
CA ARG A 89 6.10 -2.12 -6.97
C ARG A 89 5.09 -0.99 -7.23
N ARG A 90 3.91 -1.31 -7.76
CA ARG A 90 2.83 -0.35 -8.02
C ARG A 90 1.95 -0.11 -6.79
N VAL A 91 2.25 -0.77 -5.67
CA VAL A 91 1.46 -0.74 -4.44
C VAL A 91 2.31 -0.22 -3.27
N GLY A 92 1.88 0.89 -2.68
CA GLY A 92 2.37 1.41 -1.40
C GLY A 92 1.48 0.95 -0.25
N VAL A 93 2.06 0.64 0.90
CA VAL A 93 1.30 0.25 2.10
C VAL A 93 1.79 1.02 3.32
N LEU A 94 0.87 1.75 3.96
CA LEU A 94 1.05 2.30 5.29
C LEU A 94 0.37 1.39 6.31
N TYR A 95 1.17 0.79 7.19
CA TYR A 95 0.67 0.00 8.31
C TYR A 95 0.37 0.89 9.52
N GLN A 96 -0.48 0.40 10.43
CA GLN A 96 -0.89 1.10 11.65
C GLN A 96 0.29 1.65 12.49
N ALA A 97 1.40 0.91 12.58
CA ALA A 97 2.60 1.31 13.33
C ALA A 97 3.65 2.05 12.46
N GLY A 98 3.31 2.51 11.25
CA GLY A 98 4.22 3.10 10.27
C GLY A 98 5.24 2.12 9.66
N ALA A 99 5.51 1.00 10.35
CA ALA A 99 6.43 -0.08 9.99
C ALA A 99 7.86 0.37 9.68
N LEU A 100 8.31 1.51 10.25
CA LEU A 100 9.66 2.03 10.09
C LEU A 100 10.70 1.11 10.73
N TRP A 101 11.85 0.97 10.09
CA TRP A 101 13.03 0.34 10.66
C TRP A 101 13.62 1.28 11.72
N SER A 102 13.56 0.86 12.98
CA SER A 102 13.97 1.67 14.14
C SER A 102 15.46 1.97 14.17
N ALA A 103 16.28 1.09 13.57
CA ALA A 103 17.72 1.23 13.48
C ALA A 103 18.20 2.07 12.28
N MET A 104 17.28 2.63 11.49
CA MET A 104 17.57 3.44 10.31
C MET A 104 17.00 4.84 10.50
N THR A 105 17.65 5.84 9.92
CA THR A 105 17.12 7.20 9.82
C THR A 105 15.87 7.24 8.94
N LEU A 106 15.17 8.37 8.93
CA LEU A 106 14.01 8.55 8.05
C LEU A 106 14.40 8.47 6.57
N ALA A 107 15.51 9.10 6.20
CA ALA A 107 16.05 9.02 4.84
C ALA A 107 16.30 7.58 4.45
N GLU A 108 17.06 6.85 5.26
CA GLU A 108 17.38 5.44 5.03
C GLU A 108 16.12 4.56 4.90
N ASN A 109 15.09 4.81 5.72
CA ASN A 109 13.81 4.13 5.60
C ASN A 109 13.15 4.32 4.23
N VAL A 110 13.15 5.55 3.71
CA VAL A 110 12.58 5.88 2.39
C VAL A 110 13.49 5.41 1.25
N GLU A 111 14.80 5.43 1.44
CA GLU A 111 15.79 4.96 0.48
C GLU A 111 15.79 3.45 0.30
N LEU A 112 15.42 2.67 1.33
CA LEU A 112 15.44 1.20 1.29
C LEU A 112 14.71 0.60 0.07
N PRO A 113 13.43 0.94 -0.20
CA PRO A 113 12.75 0.46 -1.41
C PRO A 113 13.38 1.03 -2.69
N LEU A 114 13.89 2.27 -2.69
CA LEU A 114 14.56 2.85 -3.86
C LEU A 114 15.85 2.08 -4.20
N ALA A 115 16.65 1.75 -3.19
CA ALA A 115 17.90 1.00 -3.36
C ALA A 115 17.65 -0.42 -3.87
N GLN A 116 16.53 -1.03 -3.47
CA GLN A 116 16.19 -2.40 -3.85
C GLN A 116 15.62 -2.51 -5.27
N PHE A 117 14.84 -1.51 -5.71
CA PHE A 117 14.00 -1.63 -6.90
C PHE A 117 14.29 -0.60 -8.00
N THR A 118 15.30 0.24 -7.82
CA THR A 118 15.72 1.25 -8.82
C THR A 118 17.24 1.23 -8.99
N GLU A 119 17.72 1.80 -10.10
CA GLU A 119 19.16 1.97 -10.37
C GLU A 119 19.69 3.35 -9.92
N LEU A 120 18.94 4.05 -9.06
CA LEU A 120 19.32 5.38 -8.58
C LEU A 120 20.62 5.31 -7.76
N THR A 121 21.52 6.25 -8.00
CA THR A 121 22.73 6.46 -7.18
C THR A 121 22.37 6.84 -5.75
N ALA A 122 23.31 6.69 -4.82
CA ALA A 122 23.10 7.08 -3.41
C ALA A 122 22.67 8.56 -3.28
N GLY A 123 23.28 9.47 -4.04
CA GLY A 123 22.88 10.89 -4.06
C GLY A 123 21.44 11.10 -4.53
N GLN A 124 21.04 10.45 -5.64
CA GLN A 124 19.68 10.54 -6.16
C GLN A 124 18.64 9.94 -5.20
N ARG A 125 18.97 8.83 -4.53
CA ARG A 125 18.08 8.25 -3.51
C ARG A 125 17.92 9.19 -2.32
N ARG A 126 19.01 9.83 -1.87
CA ARG A 126 18.99 10.81 -0.79
C ARG A 126 18.11 12.02 -1.14
N GLU A 127 18.23 12.52 -2.36
CA GLU A 127 17.39 13.61 -2.88
C GLU A 127 15.92 13.18 -2.95
N MET A 128 15.64 12.00 -3.49
CA MET A 128 14.27 11.48 -3.55
C MET A 128 13.68 11.30 -2.15
N ALA A 129 14.45 10.78 -1.19
CA ALA A 129 14.01 10.63 0.19
C ALA A 129 13.69 11.98 0.84
N ALA A 130 14.53 13.00 0.63
CA ALA A 130 14.27 14.35 1.09
C ALA A 130 12.97 14.92 0.49
N LEU A 131 12.74 14.73 -0.82
CA LEU A 131 11.50 15.13 -1.49
C LEU A 131 10.27 14.43 -0.89
N LYS A 132 10.29 13.11 -0.73
CA LYS A 132 9.17 12.34 -0.14
C LYS A 132 8.88 12.76 1.31
N LEU A 133 9.92 13.02 2.10
CA LEU A 133 9.78 13.50 3.48
C LEU A 133 9.22 14.93 3.52
N ALA A 134 9.63 15.80 2.60
CA ALA A 134 9.07 17.14 2.49
C ALA A 134 7.57 17.12 2.15
N LEU A 135 7.12 16.22 1.26
CA LEU A 135 5.69 16.06 0.91
C LEU A 135 4.80 15.72 2.10
N VAL A 136 5.35 15.11 3.15
CA VAL A 136 4.64 14.78 4.39
C VAL A 136 4.96 15.73 5.54
N GLY A 137 5.58 16.89 5.25
CA GLY A 137 5.91 17.91 6.24
C GLY A 137 7.02 17.52 7.20
N LEU A 138 7.99 16.71 6.75
CA LEU A 138 9.16 16.25 7.52
C LEU A 138 10.49 16.68 6.88
N ALA A 139 10.50 17.76 6.11
CA ALA A 139 11.74 18.39 5.66
C ALA A 139 12.60 18.78 6.86
N GLY A 140 13.90 18.48 6.82
CA GLY A 140 14.84 18.72 7.92
C GLY A 140 14.90 17.61 8.98
N PHE A 141 14.08 16.54 8.86
CA PHE A 141 14.09 15.39 9.76
C PHE A 141 14.75 14.14 9.15
N GLU A 142 15.46 14.30 8.04
CA GLU A 142 15.97 13.19 7.23
C GLU A 142 16.90 12.27 8.03
N ASP A 143 17.76 12.85 8.87
CA ASP A 143 18.75 12.10 9.66
C ASP A 143 18.24 11.67 11.05
N PHE A 144 16.95 11.88 11.34
CA PHE A 144 16.35 11.46 12.61
C PHE A 144 15.99 9.98 12.58
N TYR A 145 16.15 9.31 13.72
CA TYR A 145 15.65 7.97 13.95
C TYR A 145 14.18 7.99 14.38
N PRO A 146 13.38 6.95 14.08
CA PRO A 146 11.97 6.87 14.48
C PRO A 146 11.72 7.14 15.96
N ALA A 147 12.62 6.67 16.84
CA ALA A 147 12.53 6.87 18.28
C ALA A 147 12.60 8.34 18.73
N GLN A 148 13.10 9.25 17.88
CA GLN A 148 13.21 10.68 18.15
C GLN A 148 11.96 11.46 17.73
N LEU A 149 10.95 10.79 17.18
CA LEU A 149 9.77 11.40 16.58
C LEU A 149 8.51 11.15 17.40
N SER A 150 7.56 12.07 17.32
CA SER A 150 6.20 11.82 17.81
C SER A 150 5.50 10.74 16.98
N GLY A 151 4.48 10.08 17.53
CA GLY A 151 3.72 9.05 16.80
C GLY A 151 3.11 9.56 15.49
N GLY A 152 2.62 10.80 15.48
CA GLY A 152 2.11 11.45 14.25
C GLY A 152 3.21 11.65 13.20
N MET A 153 4.42 12.05 13.61
CA MET A 153 5.56 12.17 12.72
C MET A 153 6.02 10.81 12.19
N GLN A 154 6.03 9.76 13.02
CA GLN A 154 6.35 8.40 12.57
C GLN A 154 5.38 7.89 11.50
N LYS A 155 4.08 8.19 11.62
CA LYS A 155 3.09 7.84 10.58
C LYS A 155 3.32 8.58 9.28
N ARG A 156 3.59 9.89 9.36
CA ARG A 156 3.92 10.69 8.17
C ARG A 156 5.20 10.19 7.50
N ALA A 157 6.22 9.81 8.27
CA ALA A 157 7.41 9.17 7.73
C ALA A 157 7.12 7.80 7.10
N GLY A 158 6.25 6.98 7.73
CA GLY A 158 5.76 5.74 7.13
C GLY A 158 5.04 5.96 5.81
N LEU A 159 4.26 7.04 5.71
CA LEU A 159 3.59 7.45 4.47
C LEU A 159 4.60 7.84 3.39
N ALA A 160 5.62 8.62 3.73
CA ALA A 160 6.71 8.95 2.80
C ALA A 160 7.40 7.67 2.27
N ARG A 161 7.65 6.69 3.14
CA ARG A 161 8.19 5.39 2.71
C ARG A 161 7.23 4.62 1.81
N ALA A 162 5.95 4.59 2.14
CA ALA A 162 4.94 3.92 1.32
C ALA A 162 4.83 4.54 -0.09
N MET A 163 5.14 5.84 -0.24
CA MET A 163 5.17 6.56 -1.51
C MET A 163 6.54 6.53 -2.22
N ALA A 164 7.54 5.85 -1.67
CA ALA A 164 8.92 5.95 -2.15
C ALA A 164 9.07 5.59 -3.63
N LEU A 165 8.40 4.52 -4.09
CA LEU A 165 8.44 4.04 -5.48
C LEU A 165 7.40 4.68 -6.40
N ASP A 166 6.73 5.75 -5.97
CA ASP A 166 5.62 6.37 -6.70
C ASP A 166 4.54 5.36 -7.12
N PRO A 167 3.92 4.67 -6.13
CA PRO A 167 2.94 3.63 -6.41
C PRO A 167 1.65 4.21 -7.02
N ASP A 168 1.00 3.43 -7.88
CA ASP A 168 -0.32 3.74 -8.44
C ASP A 168 -1.43 3.66 -7.38
N ILE A 169 -1.22 2.84 -6.35
CA ILE A 169 -2.21 2.52 -5.32
C ILE A 169 -1.56 2.59 -3.96
N LEU A 170 -2.19 3.32 -3.04
CA LEU A 170 -1.75 3.44 -1.67
C LEU A 170 -2.80 2.83 -0.73
N PHE A 171 -2.43 1.77 -0.01
CA PHE A 171 -3.23 1.16 1.04
C PHE A 171 -2.88 1.78 2.39
N LEU A 172 -3.91 2.15 3.15
CA LEU A 172 -3.77 2.74 4.48
C LEU A 172 -4.53 1.88 5.49
N ASP A 173 -3.81 1.22 6.40
CA ASP A 173 -4.42 0.48 7.52
C ASP A 173 -4.53 1.42 8.73
N GLU A 174 -5.76 1.84 9.05
CA GLU A 174 -6.10 2.78 10.13
C GLU A 174 -5.34 4.13 10.13
N PRO A 175 -5.50 4.98 9.10
CA PRO A 175 -4.78 6.25 9.03
C PRO A 175 -5.16 7.26 10.13
N THR A 176 -6.32 7.11 10.76
CA THR A 176 -6.87 8.07 11.73
C THR A 176 -6.51 7.78 13.19
N THR A 177 -6.06 6.57 13.54
CA THR A 177 -5.92 6.14 14.94
C THR A 177 -4.68 6.74 15.58
N GLY A 178 -4.78 7.83 16.35
CA GLY A 178 -3.66 8.48 17.06
C GLY A 178 -3.00 9.62 16.27
N LEU A 179 -3.81 10.41 15.56
CA LEU A 179 -3.48 11.77 15.17
C LEU A 179 -3.65 12.72 16.36
#